data_AF-A0A7L1SDM2-F1
#
_entry.id   AF-A0A7L1SDM2-F1
#
_cell.length_a   1.000
_cell.length_b   1.000
_cell.length_c   1.000
_cell.angle_alpha   90.00
_cell.angle_beta   90.00
_cell.angle_gamma   90.00
#
_symmetry.space_group_name_H-M   'P 1'
#
loop_
_entity.id
_entity.type
_entity.pdbx_description
1 polymer ?
#
loop_
_entity_poly.entity_id
_entity_poly.type
_entity_poly.pdbx_seq_one_letter_code
_entity_poly.pdbx_strand_id
1 'polypeptide(L)'
;IRALEPLRREMKDTIIYHYVDDILFCQKSSFTSSNSENITLTLTSKGLIIAPEKVQQKRPWNYLGWTVYSNTIHPKKVTLHTDISTLHDAQRLFGDLQWVRTIVGITNDDLQPFLPWLHGSDANSPQECTPEQQKALVHVSEKLQ
;
A
#
# COMPACT_ATOMS: atom_id res chain seq x y z
N ILE A 1 10.57 -7.44 14.40
CA ILE A 1 9.75 -8.49 15.03
C ILE A 1 10.60 -9.72 15.35
N ARG A 2 10.73 -10.09 16.64
CA ARG A 2 11.42 -11.32 17.09
C ARG A 2 10.69 -12.61 16.68
N ALA A 3 9.39 -12.53 16.41
CA ALA A 3 8.58 -13.68 16.01
C ALA A 3 9.01 -14.33 14.68
N LEU A 4 9.65 -13.58 13.78
CA LEU A 4 10.12 -14.07 12.49
C LEU A 4 11.55 -14.65 12.53
N GLU A 5 12.26 -14.48 13.64
CA GLU A 5 13.66 -14.92 13.75
C GLU A 5 13.86 -16.43 13.55
N PRO A 6 12.99 -17.32 14.10
CA PRO A 6 13.12 -18.75 13.86
C PRO A 6 12.99 -19.10 12.37
N LEU A 7 11.99 -18.52 11.68
CA LEU A 7 11.78 -18.74 10.25
C LEU A 7 12.95 -18.24 9.41
N ARG A 8 13.53 -17.07 9.75
CA ARG A 8 14.73 -16.56 9.05
C ARG A 8 15.95 -17.47 9.22
N ARG A 9 16.06 -18.16 10.35
CA ARG A 9 17.18 -19.07 10.64
C ARG A 9 17.04 -20.40 9.93
N GLU A 10 15.82 -20.92 9.88
CA GLU A 10 15.48 -22.21 9.28
C GLU A 10 15.40 -22.11 7.74
N MET A 11 14.69 -21.10 7.23
CA MET A 11 14.39 -20.93 5.81
C MET A 11 15.40 -19.98 5.14
N LYS A 12 16.66 -20.40 5.07
CA LYS A 12 17.78 -19.55 4.59
C LYS A 12 17.65 -19.08 3.14
N ASP A 13 16.94 -19.84 2.31
CA ASP A 13 16.69 -19.51 0.91
C ASP A 13 15.44 -18.65 0.70
N THR A 14 14.76 -18.28 1.79
CA THR A 14 13.52 -17.50 1.78
C THR A 14 13.78 -16.07 2.23
N ILE A 15 13.44 -15.13 1.36
CA ILE A 15 13.36 -13.71 1.69
C ILE A 15 12.08 -13.48 2.49
N ILE A 16 12.24 -12.96 3.71
CA ILE A 16 11.13 -12.65 4.63
C ILE A 16 11.11 -11.14 4.89
N TYR A 17 10.25 -10.44 4.17
CA TYR A 17 10.05 -9.00 4.30
C TYR A 17 8.83 -8.71 5.17
N HIS A 18 8.94 -7.72 6.04
CA HIS A 18 7.93 -7.44 7.05
C HIS A 18 7.74 -5.93 7.22
N TYR A 19 6.50 -5.49 7.07
CA TYR A 19 6.09 -4.10 7.22
C TYR A 19 4.79 -4.05 8.03
N VAL A 20 4.87 -3.54 9.26
CA VAL A 20 3.75 -3.43 10.21
C VAL A 20 3.03 -4.77 10.46
N ASP A 21 1.92 -5.05 9.76
CA ASP A 21 1.15 -6.28 9.84
C ASP A 21 1.27 -7.16 8.58
N ASP A 22 1.87 -6.64 7.50
CA ASP A 22 2.09 -7.35 6.25
C ASP A 22 3.44 -8.07 6.24
N ILE A 23 3.42 -9.39 6.02
CA ILE A 23 4.62 -10.23 5.88
C ILE A 23 4.63 -10.89 4.50
N LEU A 24 5.71 -10.70 3.76
CA LEU A 24 5.95 -11.34 2.46
C LEU A 24 7.03 -12.41 2.60
N PHE A 25 6.72 -13.63 2.18
CA PHE A 25 7.66 -14.74 2.04
C PHE A 25 7.90 -15.01 0.55
N CYS A 26 9.16 -14.98 0.12
CA CYS A 26 9.55 -15.20 -1.27
C CYS A 26 10.76 -16.13 -1.35
N GLN A 27 10.71 -17.14 -2.21
CA GLN A 27 11.83 -18.04 -2.47
C GLN A 27 11.77 -18.54 -3.92
N LYS A 28 12.86 -19.12 -4.43
CA LYS A 28 12.92 -19.60 -5.83
C LYS A 28 12.05 -20.82 -6.10
N SER A 29 11.90 -21.70 -5.12
CA SER A 29 11.07 -22.91 -5.20
C SER A 29 9.65 -22.64 -4.69
N SER A 30 8.66 -23.39 -5.19
CA SER A 30 7.31 -23.31 -4.65
C SER A 30 7.28 -23.67 -3.17
N PHE A 31 6.49 -22.94 -2.37
CA PHE A 31 6.24 -23.33 -0.98
C PHE A 31 5.45 -24.64 -0.92
N THR A 32 5.92 -25.57 -0.10
CA THR A 32 5.18 -26.81 0.19
C THR A 32 4.10 -26.57 1.25
N SER A 33 3.17 -27.52 1.40
CA SER A 33 2.20 -27.50 2.50
C SER A 33 2.91 -27.44 3.86
N SER A 34 3.97 -28.22 4.03
CA SER A 34 4.77 -28.22 5.26
C SER A 34 5.44 -26.88 5.54
N ASN A 35 5.91 -26.14 4.52
CA ASN A 35 6.42 -24.79 4.74
C ASN A 35 5.32 -23.85 5.24
N SER A 36 4.13 -23.91 4.64
CA SER A 36 3.00 -23.06 5.00
C SER A 36 2.51 -23.35 6.43
N GLU A 37 2.46 -24.62 6.81
CA GLU A 37 2.13 -25.06 8.17
C GLU A 37 3.18 -24.58 9.18
N ASN A 38 4.48 -24.76 8.89
CA ASN A 38 5.55 -24.31 9.77
C ASN A 38 5.51 -22.79 10.00
N ILE A 39 5.30 -22.00 8.93
CA ILE A 39 5.13 -20.54 9.03
C ILE A 39 3.95 -20.22 9.95
N THR A 40 2.79 -20.83 9.72
CA THR A 40 1.56 -20.57 10.48
C THR A 40 1.72 -20.93 11.96
N LEU A 41 2.29 -22.11 12.25
CA LEU A 41 2.54 -22.57 13.61
C LEU A 41 3.55 -21.68 14.33
N THR A 42 4.64 -21.32 13.67
CA THR A 42 5.67 -20.46 14.25
C THR A 42 5.10 -19.09 14.60
N LEU A 43 4.37 -18.46 13.70
CA LEU A 43 3.75 -17.15 13.94
C LEU A 43 2.70 -17.22 15.07
N THR A 44 1.83 -18.22 15.05
CA THR A 44 0.82 -18.44 16.10
C THR A 44 1.46 -18.71 17.46
N SER A 45 2.55 -19.49 17.53
CA SER A 45 3.29 -19.76 18.78
C SER A 45 3.91 -18.49 19.39
N LYS A 46 4.08 -17.44 18.59
CA LYS A 46 4.58 -16.13 19.00
C LYS A 46 3.46 -15.13 19.27
N GLY A 47 2.22 -15.57 19.28
CA GLY A 47 1.04 -14.77 19.59
C GLY A 47 0.50 -13.94 18.42
N LEU A 48 0.94 -14.20 17.18
CA LEU A 48 0.36 -13.54 16.00
C LEU A 48 -0.89 -14.30 15.57
N ILE A 49 -1.96 -13.56 15.31
CA ILE A 49 -3.22 -14.10 14.77
C ILE A 49 -3.19 -13.87 13.25
N ILE A 50 -3.25 -14.96 12.49
CA ILE A 50 -3.31 -14.92 11.03
C ILE A 50 -4.77 -15.00 10.61
N ALA A 51 -5.26 -13.96 9.94
CA ALA A 51 -6.57 -13.96 9.31
C ALA A 51 -6.51 -14.81 8.01
N PRO A 52 -7.19 -15.96 7.92
CA PRO A 52 -7.10 -16.86 6.77
C PRO A 52 -7.45 -16.17 5.44
N GLU A 53 -8.40 -15.25 5.47
CA GLU A 53 -8.85 -14.46 4.32
C GLU A 53 -7.79 -13.47 3.80
N LYS A 54 -6.79 -13.12 4.62
CA LYS A 54 -5.66 -12.27 4.21
C LYS A 54 -4.47 -13.07 3.65
N VAL A 55 -4.49 -14.40 3.77
CA VAL A 55 -3.39 -15.25 3.28
C VAL A 55 -3.46 -15.37 1.76
N GLN A 56 -2.43 -14.90 1.07
CA GLN A 56 -2.34 -14.92 -0.39
C GLN A 56 -1.30 -15.94 -0.85
N GLN A 57 -1.73 -17.13 -1.26
CA GLN A 57 -0.84 -18.20 -1.74
C GLN A 57 -0.65 -18.21 -3.26
N LYS A 58 -1.63 -17.71 -4.01
CA LYS A 58 -1.64 -17.72 -5.48
C LYS A 58 -1.53 -16.29 -6.01
N ARG A 59 -0.87 -16.16 -7.16
CA ARG A 59 -0.80 -14.89 -7.91
C ARG A 59 -2.19 -14.43 -8.38
N PRO A 60 -2.40 -13.12 -8.55
CA PRO A 60 -1.49 -12.04 -8.17
C PRO A 60 -1.46 -11.82 -6.64
N TRP A 61 -0.31 -11.42 -6.10
CA TRP A 61 -0.16 -11.10 -4.67
C TRP A 61 -0.24 -9.59 -4.45
N ASN A 62 -0.97 -9.14 -3.44
CA ASN A 62 -1.00 -7.74 -3.04
C ASN A 62 -0.07 -7.52 -1.85
N TYR A 63 0.85 -6.56 -1.96
CA TYR A 63 1.79 -6.21 -0.91
C TYR A 63 2.12 -4.71 -0.95
N LEU A 64 1.83 -3.98 0.14
CA LEU A 64 2.12 -2.53 0.26
C LEU A 64 1.57 -1.67 -0.90
N GLY A 65 0.38 -2.01 -1.37
CA GLY A 65 -0.26 -1.33 -2.51
C GLY A 65 0.26 -1.77 -3.88
N TRP A 66 1.19 -2.73 -3.95
CA TRP A 66 1.65 -3.32 -5.20
C TRP A 66 0.94 -4.64 -5.49
N THR A 67 0.67 -4.88 -6.77
CA THR A 67 0.25 -6.16 -7.31
C THR A 67 1.47 -6.85 -7.91
N VAL A 68 1.92 -7.93 -7.28
CA VAL A 68 3.10 -8.71 -7.65
C VAL A 68 2.68 -9.92 -8.48
N TYR A 69 3.33 -10.08 -9.62
CA TYR A 69 3.28 -11.26 -10.49
C TYR A 69 4.63 -11.98 -10.46
N SER A 70 4.75 -13.09 -11.18
CA SER A 70 5.98 -13.89 -11.24
C SER A 70 7.20 -13.08 -11.71
N ASN A 71 7.01 -12.18 -12.68
CA ASN A 71 8.10 -11.48 -13.35
C ASN A 71 7.92 -9.94 -13.37
N THR A 72 6.77 -9.44 -12.93
CA THR A 72 6.43 -8.02 -12.97
C THR A 72 5.77 -7.60 -11.66
N ILE A 73 5.95 -6.33 -11.31
CA ILE A 73 5.20 -5.67 -10.25
C ILE A 73 4.45 -4.50 -10.86
N HIS A 74 3.21 -4.34 -10.48
CA HIS A 74 2.37 -3.23 -10.92
C HIS A 74 1.86 -2.50 -9.69
N PRO A 75 1.78 -1.16 -9.73
CA PRO A 75 1.00 -0.42 -8.75
C PRO A 75 -0.42 -0.96 -8.76
N LYS A 76 -1.00 -1.20 -7.58
CA LYS A 76 -2.45 -1.41 -7.52
C LYS A 76 -3.09 -0.12 -8.04
N LYS A 77 -4.03 -0.24 -8.99
CA LYS A 77 -4.71 0.92 -9.56
C LYS A 77 -5.29 1.76 -8.40
N VAL A 78 -4.76 2.97 -8.23
CA VAL A 78 -5.31 3.95 -7.32
C VAL A 78 -6.35 4.74 -8.09
N THR A 79 -7.60 4.56 -7.70
CA THR A 79 -8.67 5.44 -8.14
C THR A 79 -8.62 6.67 -7.26
N LEU A 80 -8.12 7.78 -7.79
CA LEU A 80 -8.18 9.06 -7.08
C LEU A 80 -9.64 9.44 -6.84
N HIS A 81 -9.98 9.76 -5.60
CA HIS A 81 -11.22 10.47 -5.29
C HIS A 81 -11.01 11.96 -5.54
N THR A 82 -11.59 12.47 -6.62
CA THR A 82 -11.45 13.88 -7.02
C THR A 82 -12.63 14.75 -6.60
N ASP A 83 -13.70 14.15 -6.07
CA ASP A 83 -14.86 14.86 -5.53
C ASP A 83 -14.52 15.34 -4.12
N ILE A 84 -13.92 16.54 -4.02
CA ILE A 84 -13.47 17.12 -2.76
C ILE A 84 -14.54 18.04 -2.20
N SER A 85 -15.18 17.61 -1.11
CA SER A 85 -16.21 18.40 -0.41
C SER A 85 -15.83 18.74 1.03
N THR A 86 -14.93 17.95 1.63
CA THR A 86 -14.51 18.08 3.02
C THR A 86 -12.99 18.00 3.18
N LEU A 87 -12.48 18.41 4.35
CA LEU A 87 -11.08 18.21 4.72
C LEU A 87 -10.71 16.71 4.67
N HIS A 88 -11.61 15.82 5.06
CA HIS A 88 -11.41 14.37 4.98
C HIS A 88 -11.15 13.92 3.53
N ASP A 89 -11.95 14.38 2.58
CA ASP A 89 -11.78 14.05 1.16
C ASP A 89 -10.42 14.53 0.65
N ALA A 90 -10.03 15.77 1.01
CA ALA A 90 -8.74 16.34 0.64
C ALA A 90 -7.56 15.56 1.25
N GLN A 91 -7.66 15.16 2.52
CA GLN A 91 -6.65 14.33 3.18
C GLN A 91 -6.52 12.96 2.52
N ARG A 92 -7.64 12.35 2.12
CA ARG A 92 -7.65 11.08 1.41
C ARG A 92 -6.98 11.20 0.05
N LEU A 93 -7.34 12.20 -0.74
CA LEU A 93 -6.69 12.49 -2.02
C LEU A 93 -5.19 12.70 -1.84
N PHE A 94 -4.78 13.49 -0.83
CA PHE A 94 -3.36 13.76 -0.61
C PHE A 94 -2.59 12.50 -0.19
N GLY A 95 -3.21 11.63 0.62
CA GLY A 95 -2.65 10.32 0.95
C GLY A 95 -2.44 9.45 -0.30
N ASP A 96 -3.44 9.39 -1.18
CA ASP A 96 -3.36 8.67 -2.45
C ASP A 96 -2.24 9.26 -3.34
N LEU A 97 -2.19 10.58 -3.50
CA LEU A 97 -1.16 11.26 -4.30
C LEU A 97 0.25 11.05 -3.76
N GLN A 98 0.45 11.10 -2.44
CA GLN A 98 1.75 10.82 -1.82
C GLN A 98 2.18 9.36 -2.04
N TRP A 99 1.23 8.42 -2.02
CA TRP A 99 1.53 7.03 -2.33
C TRP A 99 1.94 6.88 -3.80
N VAL A 100 1.15 7.39 -4.75
CA VAL A 100 1.44 7.20 -6.18
C VAL A 100 2.68 7.99 -6.63
N ARG A 101 3.04 9.08 -5.95
CA ARG A 101 4.27 9.83 -6.20
C ARG A 101 5.54 8.97 -6.19
N THR A 102 5.55 7.88 -5.42
CA THR A 102 6.70 6.96 -5.40
C THR A 102 6.86 6.13 -6.68
N ILE A 103 5.87 6.21 -7.57
CA ILE A 103 5.66 5.33 -8.71
C ILE A 103 5.60 6.14 -10.01
N VAL A 104 4.87 7.25 -9.99
CA VAL A 104 4.71 8.15 -11.14
C VAL A 104 5.39 9.48 -10.85
N GLY A 105 5.80 10.20 -11.90
CA GLY A 105 6.50 11.48 -11.80
C GLY A 105 5.64 12.66 -11.31
N ILE A 106 4.94 12.49 -10.18
CA ILE A 106 4.30 13.57 -9.42
C ILE A 106 5.40 14.31 -8.64
N THR A 107 5.54 15.59 -8.93
CA THR A 107 6.52 16.48 -8.31
C THR A 107 5.90 17.24 -7.15
N ASN A 108 6.71 17.98 -6.38
CA ASN A 108 6.18 18.89 -5.37
C ASN A 108 5.31 19.99 -6.01
N ASP A 109 5.65 20.44 -7.21
CA ASP A 109 4.93 21.49 -7.93
C ASP A 109 3.53 21.03 -8.33
N ASP A 110 3.38 19.76 -8.72
CA ASP A 110 2.08 19.16 -9.00
C ASP A 110 1.18 19.09 -7.74
N LEU A 111 1.76 19.08 -6.54
CA LEU A 111 1.04 18.98 -5.26
C LEU A 111 0.75 20.34 -4.61
N GLN A 112 1.49 21.39 -4.98
CA GLN A 112 1.34 22.73 -4.39
C GLN A 112 -0.11 23.23 -4.37
N PRO A 113 -0.92 23.06 -5.44
CA PRO A 113 -2.30 23.54 -5.46
C PRO A 113 -3.21 22.90 -4.39
N PHE A 114 -2.85 21.72 -3.88
CA PHE A 114 -3.67 20.97 -2.91
C PHE A 114 -3.32 21.26 -1.46
N LEU A 115 -2.14 21.85 -1.18
CA LEU A 115 -1.72 22.15 0.20
C LEU A 115 -2.72 23.02 0.98
N PRO A 116 -3.37 24.04 0.38
CA PRO A 116 -4.36 24.84 1.08
C PRO A 116 -5.55 24.05 1.63
N TRP A 117 -5.95 22.93 0.98
CA TRP A 117 -7.04 22.09 1.48
C TRP A 117 -6.70 21.35 2.78
N LEU A 118 -5.43 21.20 3.12
CA LEU A 118 -5.00 20.46 4.32
C LEU A 118 -5.00 21.32 5.58
N HIS A 119 -5.38 22.60 5.50
CA HIS A 119 -5.52 23.45 6.65
C HIS A 119 -6.84 23.17 7.38
N GLY A 120 -6.74 22.83 8.66
CA GLY A 120 -7.90 22.60 9.52
C GLY A 120 -7.67 21.48 10.52
N SER A 121 -8.62 21.33 11.43
CA SER A 121 -8.61 20.26 12.44
C SER A 121 -9.89 19.43 12.45
N ASP A 122 -10.96 19.94 11.84
CA ASP A 122 -12.23 19.23 11.69
C ASP A 122 -12.30 18.53 10.34
N ALA A 123 -12.36 17.21 10.35
CA ALA A 123 -12.41 16.38 9.15
C ALA A 123 -13.64 16.70 8.26
N ASN A 124 -14.72 17.20 8.84
CA ASN A 124 -15.95 17.51 8.10
C ASN A 124 -16.03 18.96 7.63
N SER A 125 -15.00 19.78 7.87
CA SER A 125 -15.01 21.17 7.43
C SER A 125 -15.15 21.24 5.91
N PRO A 126 -16.08 22.04 5.38
CA PRO A 126 -16.29 22.14 3.94
C PRO A 126 -15.05 22.68 3.24
N GLN A 127 -14.77 22.16 2.06
CA GLN A 127 -13.69 22.61 1.19
C GLN A 127 -14.27 23.11 -0.12
N GLU A 128 -13.76 24.26 -0.59
CA GLU A 128 -14.09 24.78 -1.90
C GLU A 128 -12.98 24.40 -2.90
N CYS A 129 -13.38 23.88 -4.07
CA CYS A 129 -12.45 23.58 -5.15
C CYS A 129 -12.29 24.81 -6.04
N THR A 130 -11.08 25.37 -6.04
CA THR A 130 -10.73 26.47 -6.94
C THR A 130 -10.51 25.96 -8.38
N PRO A 131 -10.64 26.82 -9.41
CA PRO A 131 -10.33 26.43 -10.79
C PRO A 131 -8.90 25.92 -10.98
N GLU A 132 -7.94 26.45 -10.21
CA GLU A 132 -6.54 25.98 -10.22
C GLU A 132 -6.42 24.55 -9.70
N GLN A 133 -7.09 24.24 -8.58
CA GLN A 133 -7.14 22.89 -8.01
C GLN A 133 -7.84 21.92 -8.95
N GLN A 134 -8.95 22.32 -9.58
CA GLN A 134 -9.63 21.47 -10.57
C GLN A 134 -8.71 21.13 -11.75
N LYS A 135 -7.94 22.11 -12.25
CA LYS A 135 -6.96 21.87 -13.31
C LYS A 135 -5.83 20.96 -12.85
N ALA A 136 -5.34 21.14 -11.63
CA ALA A 136 -4.32 20.27 -11.04
C ALA A 136 -4.82 18.83 -10.89
N LEU A 137 -6.07 18.61 -10.48
CA LEU A 137 -6.71 17.29 -10.39
C LEU A 137 -6.72 16.55 -11.74
N VAL A 138 -7.06 17.25 -12.83
CA VAL A 138 -7.03 16.67 -14.18
C VAL A 138 -5.60 16.27 -14.56
N HIS A 139 -4.64 17.18 -14.36
CA HIS A 139 -3.23 16.94 -14.70
C HIS A 139 -2.62 15.76 -13.93
N VAL A 140 -2.85 15.65 -12.62
CA VAL A 140 -2.35 14.49 -11.86
C VAL A 140 -3.06 13.20 -12.27
N SER A 141 -4.34 13.26 -12.65
CA SER A 141 -5.09 12.09 -13.12
C SER A 141 -4.56 11.58 -14.47
N GLU A 142 -4.15 12.48 -15.37
CA GLU A 142 -3.52 12.11 -16.65
C GLU A 142 -2.18 11.40 -16.44
N LYS A 143 -1.40 11.81 -15.42
CA LYS A 143 -0.13 11.13 -15.07
C LYS A 143 -0.32 9.70 -14.54
N LEU A 144 -1.55 9.30 -14.20
CA LEU A 144 -1.88 7.97 -13.68
C LEU A 144 -2.39 7.01 -14.76
N GLN A 145 -2.62 7.47 -15.98
CA GLN A 145 -3.06 6.67 -17.13
C GLN A 145 -1.87 6.13 -17.94
#